data_AF-A0A968QP87-F1
#
_entry.id   AF-A0A968QP87-F1
#
_cell.length_a   1.000
_cell.length_b   1.000
_cell.length_c   1.000
_cell.angle_alpha   90.00
_cell.angle_beta   90.00
_cell.angle_gamma   90.00
#
_symmetry.space_group_name_H-M   'P 1'
#
loop_
_entity.id
_entity.type
_entity.pdbx_description
1 polymer ?
#
loop_
_entity_poly.entity_id
_entity_poly.type
_entity_poly.pdbx_seq_one_letter_code
_entity_poly.pdbx_strand_id
1 'polypeptide(L)'
;MSEYPILHQIPMGIRWLRGIRAMPDRRYKYHGNVSDIGNDGKYAPLLLARSKISSDDSLFDSTKDWFRKQLSTDIDINTGEDSFSRESSYRVMIKHSSQLSYSNIVDTGDGISQVLPIVVAMKSLLFESNPILYIIEQPELHLHPQAHAAVAELMIDVAEKNPIVICWSKHIPKPLYCEFAGL
;
A
#
# COMPACT_ATOMS: atom_id res chain seq x y z
N MET A 1 -26.18 -18.61 -13.69
CA MET A 1 -25.24 -18.97 -12.60
C MET A 1 -24.20 -19.89 -13.21
N SER A 2 -22.91 -19.52 -13.16
CA SER A 2 -21.80 -20.30 -13.73
C SER A 2 -21.74 -21.70 -13.09
N GLU A 3 -21.57 -22.75 -13.90
CA GLU A 3 -21.45 -24.14 -13.43
C GLU A 3 -20.22 -24.39 -12.53
N TYR A 4 -19.25 -23.47 -12.51
CA TYR A 4 -18.01 -23.62 -11.75
C TYR A 4 -17.67 -22.32 -11.00
N PRO A 5 -18.04 -22.21 -9.71
CA PRO A 5 -17.72 -21.05 -8.86
C PRO A 5 -16.21 -20.86 -8.67
N ILE A 6 -15.46 -21.96 -8.63
CA ILE A 6 -14.00 -21.97 -8.37
C ILE A 6 -13.19 -21.29 -9.47
N LEU A 7 -13.69 -21.26 -10.71
CA LEU A 7 -12.99 -20.58 -11.81
C LEU A 7 -12.94 -19.07 -11.61
N HIS A 8 -13.89 -18.49 -10.86
CA HIS A 8 -13.89 -17.07 -10.49
C HIS A 8 -12.90 -16.74 -9.37
N GLN A 9 -12.28 -17.75 -8.74
CA GLN A 9 -11.29 -17.58 -7.70
C GLN A 9 -9.85 -17.77 -8.22
N ILE A 10 -9.68 -18.19 -9.47
CA ILE A 10 -8.35 -18.35 -10.07
C ILE A 10 -7.74 -16.94 -10.25
N PRO A 11 -6.53 -16.70 -9.72
CA PRO A 11 -5.88 -15.41 -9.87
C PRO A 11 -5.48 -15.20 -11.34
N MET A 12 -5.85 -14.05 -11.88
CA MET A 12 -5.53 -13.66 -13.26
C MET A 12 -4.15 -13.01 -13.38
N GLY A 13 -3.47 -12.81 -12.25
CA GLY A 13 -2.12 -12.26 -12.19
C GLY A 13 -1.46 -12.51 -10.84
N ILE A 14 -0.12 -12.37 -10.83
CA ILE A 14 0.70 -12.51 -9.63
C ILE A 14 1.44 -11.18 -9.41
N ARG A 15 1.35 -10.65 -8.20
CA ARG A 15 2.12 -9.49 -7.74
C ARG A 15 2.98 -9.89 -6.54
N TRP A 16 4.12 -9.24 -6.39
CA TRP A 16 5.10 -9.55 -5.35
C TRP A 16 5.53 -8.27 -4.66
N LEU A 17 5.69 -8.29 -3.34
CA LEU A 17 6.28 -7.23 -2.57
C LEU A 17 7.35 -7.80 -1.63
N ARG A 18 8.61 -7.46 -1.91
CA ARG A 18 9.81 -7.98 -1.24
C ARG A 18 10.00 -7.41 0.16
N GLY A 19 10.73 -8.12 1.03
CA GLY A 19 10.91 -7.79 2.45
C GLY A 19 11.51 -6.40 2.73
N ILE A 20 12.44 -5.95 1.92
CA ILE A 20 13.00 -4.59 2.02
C ILE A 20 12.30 -3.72 0.98
N ARG A 21 11.61 -2.66 1.43
CA ARG A 21 10.92 -1.73 0.53
C ARG A 21 11.87 -0.64 0.04
N ALA A 22 11.57 -0.10 -1.14
CA ALA A 22 12.30 1.01 -1.73
C ALA A 22 12.37 2.19 -0.76
N MET A 23 13.55 2.81 -0.65
CA MET A 23 13.72 4.01 0.17
C MET A 23 12.88 5.16 -0.42
N PRO A 24 12.23 5.97 0.42
CA PRO A 24 11.47 7.10 -0.06
C PRO A 24 12.38 8.21 -0.58
N ASP A 25 11.97 8.83 -1.69
CA ASP A 25 12.60 10.04 -2.19
C ASP A 25 11.99 11.30 -1.55
N ARG A 26 12.82 12.35 -1.37
CA ARG A 26 12.33 13.68 -0.95
C ARG A 26 11.33 14.28 -1.94
N ARG A 27 11.48 13.97 -3.23
CA ARG A 27 10.63 14.50 -4.31
C ARG A 27 10.54 13.45 -5.41
N TYR A 28 9.32 13.15 -5.81
CA TYR A 28 8.99 12.22 -6.87
C TYR A 28 8.56 12.97 -8.12
N LYS A 29 8.64 12.29 -9.27
CA LYS A 29 8.17 12.79 -10.56
C LYS A 29 6.94 12.03 -11.01
N TYR A 30 6.01 12.70 -11.68
CA TYR A 30 4.91 12.04 -12.37
C TYR A 30 5.40 11.40 -13.68
N HIS A 31 6.09 10.27 -13.59
CA HIS A 31 6.65 9.59 -14.75
C HIS A 31 6.30 8.10 -14.80
N GLY A 32 6.11 7.59 -16.02
CA GLY A 32 5.81 6.18 -16.31
C GLY A 32 4.34 5.83 -16.15
N ASN A 33 3.81 4.94 -16.98
CA ASN A 33 2.47 4.38 -16.75
C ASN A 33 2.61 3.09 -15.96
N VAL A 34 2.27 3.15 -14.67
CA VAL A 34 2.36 2.01 -13.74
C VAL A 34 0.96 1.58 -13.32
N SER A 35 0.75 0.28 -13.28
CA SER A 35 -0.50 -0.37 -12.84
C SER A 35 -0.39 -1.02 -11.46
N ASP A 36 0.81 -1.12 -10.91
CA ASP A 36 1.08 -1.68 -9.59
C ASP A 36 2.19 -0.90 -8.87
N ILE A 37 2.47 -1.29 -7.63
CA ILE A 37 3.46 -0.63 -6.78
C ILE A 37 4.92 -1.01 -7.09
N GLY A 38 5.16 -1.94 -8.01
CA GLY A 38 6.47 -2.57 -8.23
C GLY A 38 6.84 -3.58 -7.15
N ASN A 39 7.88 -4.38 -7.40
CA ASN A 39 8.28 -5.49 -6.53
C ASN A 39 8.88 -5.06 -5.17
N ASP A 40 9.35 -3.83 -5.07
CA ASP A 40 9.92 -3.20 -3.88
C ASP A 40 9.02 -2.08 -3.34
N GLY A 41 7.88 -1.82 -3.98
CA GLY A 41 6.97 -0.75 -3.58
C GLY A 41 7.32 0.65 -4.05
N LYS A 42 8.35 0.82 -4.90
CA LYS A 42 8.80 2.14 -5.39
C LYS A 42 7.71 2.99 -6.05
N TYR A 43 6.68 2.38 -6.61
CA TYR A 43 5.60 3.08 -7.30
C TYR A 43 4.38 3.36 -6.43
N ALA A 44 4.36 2.91 -5.17
CA ALA A 44 3.26 3.21 -4.25
C ALA A 44 2.99 4.73 -4.08
N PRO A 45 4.01 5.59 -3.92
CA PRO A 45 3.81 7.04 -3.91
C PRO A 45 3.15 7.56 -5.19
N LEU A 46 3.49 7.00 -6.35
CA LEU A 46 2.96 7.43 -7.65
C LEU A 46 1.49 7.07 -7.80
N LEU A 47 1.09 5.86 -7.39
CA LEU A 47 -0.32 5.46 -7.42
C LEU A 47 -1.17 6.34 -6.50
N LEU A 48 -0.69 6.65 -5.30
CA LEU A 48 -1.39 7.56 -4.38
C LEU A 48 -1.51 8.97 -4.95
N ALA A 49 -0.41 9.51 -5.47
CA ALA A 49 -0.39 10.84 -6.04
C ALA A 49 -1.31 10.95 -7.27
N ARG A 50 -1.40 9.89 -8.08
CA ARG A 50 -2.33 9.79 -9.20
C ARG A 50 -3.78 9.76 -8.74
N SER A 51 -4.10 8.93 -7.75
CA SER A 51 -5.46 8.88 -7.20
C SER A 51 -5.91 10.27 -6.76
N LYS A 52 -5.08 10.99 -6.00
CA LYS A 52 -5.37 12.37 -5.53
C LYS A 52 -5.57 13.40 -6.66
N ILE A 53 -4.88 13.24 -7.79
CA ILE A 53 -4.99 14.18 -8.93
C ILE A 53 -6.17 13.81 -9.83
N SER A 54 -6.44 12.51 -9.96
CA SER A 54 -7.57 12.02 -10.72
C SER A 54 -8.88 12.37 -10.01
N SER A 55 -10.01 12.32 -10.72
CA SER A 55 -11.32 12.51 -10.07
C SER A 55 -11.71 11.35 -9.13
N ASP A 56 -10.90 10.29 -9.07
CA ASP A 56 -11.10 9.12 -8.21
C ASP A 56 -10.07 9.11 -7.07
N ASP A 57 -10.44 9.81 -6.01
CA ASP A 57 -9.65 9.90 -4.77
C ASP A 57 -9.77 8.65 -3.89
N SER A 58 -10.49 7.60 -4.31
CA SER A 58 -10.84 6.45 -3.46
C SER A 58 -9.63 5.72 -2.87
N LEU A 59 -8.56 5.51 -3.64
CA LEU A 59 -7.33 4.88 -3.15
C LEU A 59 -6.60 5.80 -2.17
N PHE A 60 -6.51 7.09 -2.48
CA PHE A 60 -5.88 8.08 -1.61
C PHE A 60 -6.62 8.21 -0.28
N ASP A 61 -7.94 8.39 -0.32
CA ASP A 61 -8.78 8.56 0.87
C ASP A 61 -8.80 7.29 1.73
N SER A 62 -8.98 6.11 1.12
CA SER A 62 -8.97 4.85 1.87
C SER A 62 -7.61 4.54 2.52
N THR A 63 -6.52 4.95 1.88
CA THR A 63 -5.17 4.83 2.45
C THR A 63 -4.98 5.83 3.59
N LYS A 64 -5.33 7.10 3.37
CA LYS A 64 -5.25 8.17 4.36
C LYS A 64 -6.05 7.86 5.62
N ASP A 65 -7.27 7.36 5.45
CA ASP A 65 -8.13 6.95 6.55
C ASP A 65 -7.53 5.79 7.36
N TRP A 66 -6.92 4.81 6.69
CA TRP A 66 -6.26 3.70 7.38
C TRP A 66 -5.10 4.22 8.24
N PHE A 67 -4.24 5.08 7.71
CA PHE A 67 -3.12 5.65 8.46
C PHE A 67 -3.58 6.48 9.67
N ARG A 68 -4.64 7.28 9.50
CA ARG A 68 -5.23 8.08 10.58
C ARG A 68 -5.78 7.20 11.70
N LYS A 69 -6.54 6.16 11.33
CA LYS A 69 -7.20 5.26 12.30
C LYS A 69 -6.21 4.36 13.02
N GLN A 70 -5.27 3.76 12.29
CA GLN A 70 -4.41 2.71 12.82
C GLN A 70 -3.10 3.22 13.40
N LEU A 71 -2.53 4.29 12.81
CA LEU A 71 -1.20 4.80 13.18
C LEU A 71 -1.25 6.24 13.69
N SER A 72 -2.44 6.81 13.93
CA SER A 72 -2.61 8.21 14.36
C SER A 72 -1.82 9.20 13.49
N THR A 73 -1.68 8.88 12.20
CA THR A 73 -0.80 9.57 11.26
C THR A 73 -1.59 10.02 10.06
N ASP A 74 -1.47 11.29 9.69
CA ASP A 74 -2.07 11.83 8.48
C ASP A 74 -1.08 11.74 7.31
N ILE A 75 -1.61 11.42 6.13
CA ILE A 75 -0.85 11.39 4.88
C ILE A 75 -1.43 12.43 3.94
N ASP A 76 -0.53 13.18 3.30
CA ASP A 76 -0.89 14.07 2.23
C ASP A 76 0.11 14.05 1.07
N ILE A 77 -0.35 14.40 -0.12
CA ILE A 77 0.51 14.58 -1.29
C ILE A 77 0.56 16.07 -1.61
N ASN A 78 1.74 16.66 -1.48
CA ASN A 78 1.98 18.04 -1.87
C ASN A 78 2.49 18.07 -3.31
N THR A 79 1.71 18.67 -4.20
CA THR A 79 2.08 18.87 -5.60
C THR A 79 2.87 20.18 -5.74
N GLY A 80 4.02 20.09 -6.40
CA GLY A 80 4.86 21.24 -6.66
C GLY A 80 5.24 21.29 -8.12
N GLU A 81 4.99 22.44 -8.76
CA GLU A 81 5.63 22.77 -10.03
C GLU A 81 7.06 23.20 -9.73
N ASP A 82 8.04 22.54 -10.33
CA ASP A 82 9.41 23.02 -10.26
C ASP A 82 9.54 24.18 -11.26
N SER A 83 9.79 25.39 -10.77
CA SER A 83 9.84 26.57 -11.64
C SER A 83 10.92 26.48 -12.73
N PHE A 84 11.88 25.55 -12.60
CA PHE A 84 12.94 25.30 -13.57
C PHE A 84 12.71 24.10 -14.50
N SER A 85 11.81 23.16 -14.17
CA SER A 85 11.51 22.01 -15.02
C SER A 85 10.01 21.94 -15.28
N ARG A 86 9.59 21.87 -16.55
CA ARG A 86 8.19 21.64 -16.95
C ARG A 86 7.59 20.29 -16.47
N GLU A 87 8.34 19.53 -15.67
CA GLU A 87 7.90 18.28 -15.09
C GLU A 87 7.21 18.56 -13.75
N SER A 88 5.95 18.15 -13.64
CA SER A 88 5.23 18.16 -12.37
C SER A 88 5.90 17.19 -11.39
N SER A 89 6.08 17.66 -10.15
CA SER A 89 6.67 16.87 -9.08
C SER A 89 5.71 16.78 -7.90
N TYR A 90 5.94 15.81 -7.03
CA TYR A 90 5.17 15.68 -5.80
C TYR A 90 6.02 15.20 -4.64
N ARG A 91 5.53 15.45 -3.43
CA ARG A 91 6.13 15.02 -2.18
C ARG A 91 5.07 14.31 -1.36
N VAL A 92 5.45 13.17 -0.77
CA VAL A 92 4.63 12.51 0.23
C VAL A 92 4.93 13.15 1.58
N MET A 93 3.89 13.67 2.19
CA MET A 93 3.93 14.43 3.43
C MET A 93 3.21 13.63 4.51
N ILE A 94 3.81 13.58 5.69
CA ILE A 94 3.32 12.83 6.84
C ILE A 94 3.18 13.77 8.02
N LYS A 95 2.10 13.64 8.78
CA LYS A 95 1.91 14.38 10.03
C LYS A 95 1.42 13.44 11.12
N HIS A 96 2.25 13.18 12.12
CA HIS A 96 1.83 12.44 13.29
C HIS A 96 0.86 13.30 14.13
N SER A 97 -0.10 12.70 14.83
CA SER A 97 -1.09 13.42 15.66
C SER A 97 -0.45 14.32 16.73
N SER A 98 0.74 13.95 17.22
CA SER A 98 1.52 14.73 18.19
C SER A 98 2.29 15.91 17.58
N GLN A 99 2.36 16.02 16.25
CA GLN A 99 3.08 17.07 15.54
C GLN A 99 2.11 18.14 15.02
N LEU A 100 2.58 19.39 14.95
CA LEU A 100 1.77 20.51 14.45
C LEU A 100 1.83 20.63 12.91
N SER A 101 2.93 20.20 12.31
CA SER A 101 3.23 20.42 10.89
C SER A 101 3.52 19.11 10.16
N TYR A 102 3.30 19.12 8.85
CA TYR A 102 3.68 18.03 7.97
C TYR A 102 5.19 17.99 7.75
N SER A 103 5.76 16.79 7.74
CA SER A 103 7.15 16.49 7.41
C SER A 103 7.20 15.62 6.16
N ASN A 104 8.31 15.66 5.43
CA ASN A 104 8.48 14.76 4.29
C ASN A 104 8.59 13.31 4.77
N ILE A 105 8.02 12.34 4.05
CA ILE A 105 8.06 10.92 4.45
C ILE A 105 9.49 10.41 4.70
N VAL A 106 10.47 10.88 3.94
CA VAL A 106 11.89 10.51 4.11
C VAL A 106 12.49 10.98 5.44
N ASP A 107 11.87 11.99 6.07
CA ASP A 107 12.29 12.54 7.35
C ASP A 107 11.53 11.92 8.54
N THR A 108 10.56 11.03 8.29
CA THR A 108 9.67 10.48 9.33
C THR A 108 10.13 9.15 9.95
N GLY A 109 11.32 8.68 9.58
CA GLY A 109 11.87 7.39 10.00
C GLY A 109 11.36 6.22 9.16
N ASP A 110 12.07 5.09 9.21
CA ASP A 110 11.90 4.01 8.25
C ASP A 110 10.51 3.35 8.32
N GLY A 111 9.92 3.23 9.51
CA GLY A 111 8.67 2.48 9.72
C GLY A 111 7.51 2.91 8.81
N ILE A 112 7.17 4.20 8.74
CA ILE A 112 6.05 4.69 7.92
C ILE A 112 6.32 4.47 6.43
N SER A 113 7.56 4.67 5.98
CA SER A 113 7.95 4.44 4.59
C SER A 113 7.88 2.97 4.18
N GLN A 114 8.10 2.03 5.12
CA GLN A 114 7.98 0.60 4.88
C GLN A 114 6.50 0.14 4.90
N VAL A 115 5.63 0.75 5.71
CA VAL A 115 4.19 0.46 5.74
C VAL A 115 3.48 0.94 4.48
N LEU A 116 3.84 2.13 3.98
CA LEU A 116 3.10 2.78 2.89
C LEU A 116 2.89 1.86 1.67
N PRO A 117 3.90 1.17 1.13
CA PRO A 117 3.69 0.25 0.03
C PRO A 117 2.74 -0.91 0.34
N ILE A 118 2.75 -1.43 1.57
CA ILE A 118 1.85 -2.52 1.98
C ILE A 118 0.41 -2.03 1.95
N VAL A 119 0.12 -0.89 2.55
CA VAL A 119 -1.24 -0.34 2.62
C VAL A 119 -1.74 0.02 1.22
N VAL A 120 -0.90 0.67 0.40
CA VAL A 120 -1.27 1.02 -0.98
C VAL A 120 -1.55 -0.24 -1.80
N ALA A 121 -0.71 -1.28 -1.69
CA ALA A 121 -0.96 -2.55 -2.36
C ALA A 121 -2.30 -3.16 -1.94
N MET A 122 -2.53 -3.31 -0.63
CA MET A 122 -3.74 -3.92 -0.10
C MET A 122 -5.00 -3.14 -0.45
N LYS A 123 -4.96 -1.81 -0.34
CA LYS A 123 -6.08 -0.95 -0.75
C LYS A 123 -6.29 -0.98 -2.26
N SER A 124 -5.23 -1.01 -3.08
CA SER A 124 -5.36 -1.09 -4.54
C SER A 124 -6.12 -2.35 -4.99
N LEU A 125 -5.92 -3.49 -4.30
CA LEU A 125 -6.63 -4.73 -4.61
C LEU A 125 -8.15 -4.63 -4.43
N LEU A 126 -8.63 -3.74 -3.55
CA LEU A 126 -10.08 -3.53 -3.37
C LEU A 126 -10.75 -2.92 -4.62
N PHE A 127 -9.96 -2.35 -5.52
CA PHE A 127 -10.43 -1.73 -6.76
C PHE A 127 -10.10 -2.58 -8.00
N GLU A 128 -9.46 -3.74 -7.82
CA GLU A 128 -9.19 -4.67 -8.90
C GLU A 128 -10.46 -5.44 -9.26
N SER A 129 -10.74 -5.56 -10.56
CA SER A 129 -11.91 -6.31 -11.04
C SER A 129 -11.67 -7.81 -11.10
N ASN A 130 -10.40 -8.25 -11.09
CA ASN A 130 -10.03 -9.65 -11.18
C ASN A 130 -9.23 -10.05 -9.92
N PRO A 131 -9.36 -11.31 -9.45
CA PRO A 131 -8.53 -11.81 -8.38
C PRO A 131 -7.05 -11.77 -8.77
N ILE A 132 -6.21 -11.27 -7.86
CA ILE A 132 -4.75 -11.22 -8.01
C ILE A 132 -4.13 -11.96 -6.83
N LEU A 133 -3.20 -12.87 -7.12
CA LEU A 133 -2.34 -13.46 -6.10
C LEU A 133 -1.28 -12.43 -5.70
N TYR A 134 -1.35 -11.93 -4.47
CA TYR A 134 -0.37 -11.00 -3.95
C TYR A 134 0.54 -11.67 -2.91
N ILE A 135 1.84 -11.76 -3.22
CA ILE A 135 2.85 -12.32 -2.32
C ILE A 135 3.56 -11.19 -1.59
N ILE A 136 3.57 -11.20 -0.26
CA ILE A 136 4.22 -10.18 0.58
C ILE A 136 5.24 -10.84 1.50
N GLU A 137 6.49 -10.45 1.36
CA GLU A 137 7.57 -10.86 2.24
C GLU A 137 7.68 -9.92 3.45
N GLN A 138 7.83 -10.52 4.62
CA GLN A 138 8.08 -9.91 5.92
C GLN A 138 7.34 -8.58 6.11
N PRO A 139 6.00 -8.55 5.99
CA PRO A 139 5.24 -7.32 6.14
C PRO A 139 5.39 -6.67 7.53
N GLU A 140 5.87 -7.41 8.54
CA GLU A 140 6.21 -6.91 9.86
C GLU A 140 7.59 -6.23 9.97
N LEU A 141 8.43 -6.32 8.93
CA LEU A 141 9.82 -5.89 9.04
C LEU A 141 9.90 -4.39 9.28
N HIS A 142 10.60 -4.00 10.35
CA HIS A 142 10.83 -2.61 10.78
C HIS A 142 9.56 -1.85 11.24
N LEU A 143 8.49 -2.58 11.56
CA LEU A 143 7.26 -2.00 12.08
C LEU A 143 7.22 -2.03 13.61
N HIS A 144 6.52 -1.05 14.19
CA HIS A 144 6.17 -1.08 15.61
C HIS A 144 5.14 -2.21 15.86
N PRO A 145 5.13 -2.89 17.01
CA PRO A 145 4.20 -4.00 17.28
C PRO A 145 2.73 -3.68 17.03
N GLN A 146 2.28 -2.45 17.33
CA GLN A 146 0.92 -2.01 17.06
C GLN A 146 0.57 -1.99 15.55
N ALA A 147 1.55 -1.67 14.69
CA ALA A 147 1.35 -1.67 13.25
C ALA A 147 1.26 -3.10 12.67
N HIS A 148 1.82 -4.12 13.35
CA HIS A 148 1.72 -5.51 12.89
C HIS A 148 0.27 -5.99 12.87
N ALA A 149 -0.47 -5.76 13.96
CA ALA A 149 -1.86 -6.16 14.07
C ALA A 149 -2.73 -5.44 13.03
N ALA A 150 -2.54 -4.13 12.87
CA ALA A 150 -3.29 -3.34 11.90
C ALA A 150 -3.03 -3.77 10.44
N VAL A 151 -1.78 -4.12 10.10
CA VAL A 151 -1.44 -4.64 8.78
C VAL A 151 -2.02 -6.05 8.58
N ALA A 152 -1.96 -6.90 9.60
CA ALA A 152 -2.58 -8.22 9.59
C ALA A 152 -4.10 -8.16 9.34
N GLU A 153 -4.81 -7.31 10.07
CA GLU A 153 -6.25 -7.08 9.88
C GLU A 153 -6.56 -6.57 8.46
N LEU A 154 -5.79 -5.60 7.96
CA LEU A 154 -5.97 -5.09 6.59
C LEU A 154 -5.83 -6.20 5.54
N MET A 155 -4.87 -7.11 5.72
CA MET A 155 -4.65 -8.22 4.79
C MET A 155 -5.81 -9.22 4.85
N ILE A 156 -6.35 -9.51 6.03
CA ILE A 156 -7.54 -10.37 6.21
C ILE A 156 -8.76 -9.74 5.52
N ASP A 157 -9.03 -8.45 5.78
CA ASP A 157 -10.15 -7.73 5.17
C ASP A 157 -10.11 -7.75 3.63
N VAL A 158 -8.89 -7.68 3.07
CA VAL A 158 -8.69 -7.75 1.62
C VAL A 158 -8.81 -9.18 1.11
N ALA A 159 -8.27 -10.17 1.84
CA ALA A 159 -8.34 -11.57 1.49
C ALA A 159 -9.79 -12.09 1.41
N GLU A 160 -10.70 -11.59 2.25
CA GLU A 160 -12.13 -11.93 2.16
C GLU A 160 -12.79 -11.49 0.84
N LYS A 161 -12.27 -10.42 0.22
CA LYS A 161 -12.82 -9.83 -1.01
C LYS A 161 -12.04 -10.23 -2.27
N ASN A 162 -10.76 -10.51 -2.11
CA ASN A 162 -9.84 -10.96 -3.14
C ASN A 162 -9.07 -12.16 -2.58
N PRO A 163 -9.43 -13.40 -2.95
CA PRO A 163 -9.15 -14.61 -2.15
C PRO A 163 -7.68 -14.99 -1.97
N ILE A 164 -6.70 -14.22 -2.46
CA ILE A 164 -5.32 -14.69 -2.57
C ILE A 164 -4.29 -13.62 -2.20
N VAL A 165 -4.07 -13.44 -0.91
CA VAL A 165 -2.89 -12.74 -0.36
C VAL A 165 -2.04 -13.77 0.39
N ILE A 166 -0.81 -14.01 -0.06
CA ILE A 166 0.15 -14.94 0.58
C ILE A 166 1.22 -14.12 1.30
N CYS A 167 1.32 -14.30 2.61
CA CYS A 167 2.36 -13.67 3.42
C CYS A 167 3.45 -14.67 3.79
N TRP A 168 4.71 -14.28 3.63
CA TRP A 168 5.84 -14.97 4.25
C TRP A 168 6.36 -14.14 5.43
N SER A 169 6.13 -14.61 6.65
CA SER A 169 6.44 -13.89 7.89
C SER A 169 7.30 -14.75 8.83
N LYS A 170 8.00 -14.13 9.78
CA LYS A 170 8.59 -14.82 10.96
C LYS A 170 7.81 -14.56 12.25
N HIS A 171 7.04 -13.47 12.34
CA HIS A 171 6.44 -13.00 13.61
C HIS A 171 4.94 -12.70 13.56
N ILE A 172 4.28 -12.86 12.42
CA ILE A 172 2.81 -12.76 12.33
C ILE A 172 2.17 -14.05 12.86
N PRO A 173 1.03 -13.99 13.57
CA PRO A 173 0.34 -15.19 14.07
C PRO A 173 -0.03 -16.18 12.97
N LYS A 174 -0.06 -17.48 13.32
CA LYS A 174 -0.37 -18.60 12.40
C LYS A 174 -1.59 -18.44 11.46
N PRO A 175 -2.72 -17.76 11.79
CA PRO A 175 -3.85 -17.63 10.87
C PRO A 175 -3.54 -16.88 9.55
N LEU A 176 -2.38 -16.23 9.43
CA LEU A 176 -1.95 -15.55 8.19
C LEU A 176 -0.96 -16.36 7.33
N TYR A 177 -0.46 -17.50 7.83
CA TYR A 177 0.31 -18.42 7.00
C TYR A 177 -0.65 -19.29 6.21
N CYS A 178 -1.08 -18.79 5.05
CA CYS A 178 -1.60 -19.64 3.99
C CYS A 178 -2.80 -20.52 4.39
N GLU A 179 -3.80 -20.01 5.10
CA GLU A 179 -5.13 -20.60 4.94
C GLU A 179 -5.74 -20.03 3.67
N PHE A 180 -5.69 -20.86 2.63
CA PHE A 180 -6.53 -20.75 1.45
C PHE A 180 -7.90 -20.21 1.87
N ALA A 181 -8.23 -18.99 1.46
CA ALA A 181 -9.59 -18.48 1.60
C ALA A 181 -10.50 -19.34 0.71
N GLY A 182 -11.08 -20.38 1.31
CA GLY A 182 -12.18 -21.18 0.78
C GLY A 182 -11.84 -22.11 -0.39
N LEU A 183 -11.22 -23.25 -0.07
CA LEU A 183 -11.59 -24.54 -0.70
C LEU A 183 -12.57 -25.27 0.24
#